data_AF-A0A7V3VV97-F1
#
_entry.id   AF-A0A7V3VV97-F1
#
_cell.length_a   1.000
_cell.length_b   1.000
_cell.length_c   1.000
_cell.angle_alpha   90.00
_cell.angle_beta   90.00
_cell.angle_gamma   90.00
#
_symmetry.space_group_name_H-M   'P 1'
#
loop_
_entity.id
_entity.type
_entity.pdbx_description
1 polymer ?
#
loop_
_entity_poly.entity_id
_entity_poly.type
_entity_poly.pdbx_seq_one_letter_code
_entity_poly.pdbx_strand_id
1 'polypeptide(L)'
;MSFPSPKGYWMLVLHSHLPFVRHPEYKDSLEERWLYEAITETYIPLLDLFERLTKERINFKLVISLTPTLCEMLSDELLQERYLNHLNLLIE
;
A
#
# COMPACT_ATOMS: atom_id res chain seq x y z
N MET A 1 30.36 -14.07 -22.73
CA MET A 1 29.83 -15.04 -21.73
C MET A 1 28.35 -15.23 -22.03
N SER A 2 27.91 -16.45 -22.33
CA SER A 2 26.49 -16.76 -22.52
C SER A 2 25.84 -16.94 -21.15
N PHE A 3 24.80 -16.15 -20.87
CA PHE A 3 23.94 -16.42 -19.71
C PHE A 3 23.17 -17.72 -19.96
N PRO A 4 23.02 -18.59 -18.95
CA PRO A 4 22.21 -19.80 -19.10
C PRO A 4 20.77 -19.41 -19.46
N SER A 5 20.14 -20.19 -20.34
CA SER A 5 18.73 -20.01 -20.71
C SER A 5 17.85 -20.07 -19.45
N PRO A 6 16.89 -19.14 -19.27
CA PRO A 6 16.02 -19.15 -18.11
C PRO A 6 15.21 -20.44 -18.05
N LYS A 7 15.03 -21.00 -16.85
CA LYS A 7 14.20 -22.20 -16.62
C LYS A 7 12.69 -21.95 -16.81
N GLY A 8 12.30 -20.69 -16.90
CA GLY A 8 10.93 -20.21 -17.00
C GLY A 8 10.84 -18.76 -16.53
N TYR A 9 9.66 -18.17 -16.63
CA TYR A 9 9.36 -16.84 -16.10
C TYR A 9 8.33 -16.95 -14.99
N TRP A 10 8.49 -16.11 -13.96
CA TRP A 10 7.54 -15.99 -12.87
C TRP A 10 7.22 -14.52 -12.66
N MET A 11 5.97 -14.22 -12.30
CA MET A 11 5.48 -12.87 -12.08
C MET A 11 4.55 -12.84 -10.88
N LEU A 12 4.94 -12.06 -9.85
CA LEU A 12 4.04 -11.71 -8.76
C LEU A 12 3.11 -10.59 -9.20
N VAL A 13 1.81 -10.77 -9.00
CA VAL A 13 0.80 -9.73 -9.21
C VAL A 13 0.07 -9.50 -7.90
N LEU A 14 0.21 -8.30 -7.34
CA LEU A 14 -0.48 -7.86 -6.14
C LEU A 14 -1.66 -6.99 -6.56
N HIS A 15 -2.87 -7.37 -6.16
CA HIS A 15 -4.07 -6.58 -6.41
C HIS A 15 -4.50 -5.89 -5.11
N SER A 16 -4.45 -4.56 -5.11
CA SER A 16 -4.80 -3.72 -3.96
C SER A 16 -6.09 -2.98 -4.24
N HIS A 17 -7.10 -3.27 -3.44
CA HIS A 17 -8.43 -2.72 -3.57
C HIS A 17 -9.06 -2.54 -2.19
N LEU A 18 -9.79 -1.45 -2.03
CA LEU A 18 -10.74 -1.21 -0.95
C LEU A 18 -12.00 -0.54 -1.53
N PRO A 19 -13.19 -0.80 -0.97
CA PRO A 19 -14.38 -0.01 -1.27
C PRO A 19 -14.18 1.45 -0.86
N PHE A 20 -14.98 2.37 -1.38
CA PHE A 20 -14.89 3.78 -1.01
C PHE A 20 -15.44 3.99 0.41
N VAL A 21 -14.57 4.33 1.37
CA VAL A 21 -14.90 4.43 2.81
C VAL A 21 -14.83 5.84 3.38
N ARG A 22 -14.75 6.87 2.52
CA ARG A 22 -14.66 8.26 2.97
C ARG A 22 -16.00 8.75 3.54
N HIS A 23 -16.05 9.04 4.84
CA HIS A 23 -17.25 9.51 5.54
C HIS A 23 -17.03 10.84 6.28
N PRO A 24 -17.12 11.99 5.60
CA PRO A 24 -16.98 13.32 6.21
C PRO A 24 -18.04 13.62 7.28
N GLU A 25 -19.21 12.99 7.17
CA GLU A 25 -20.37 13.16 8.05
C GLU A 25 -20.14 12.57 9.46
N TYR A 26 -19.23 11.60 9.60
CA TYR A 26 -18.90 10.97 10.87
C TYR A 26 -17.54 11.45 11.37
N LYS A 27 -17.41 11.63 12.69
CA LYS A 27 -16.14 11.99 13.33
C LYS A 27 -15.18 10.80 13.41
N ASP A 28 -15.71 9.60 13.54
CA ASP A 28 -14.98 8.33 13.61
C ASP A 28 -15.78 7.29 12.81
N SER A 29 -15.13 6.60 11.87
CA SER A 29 -15.71 5.57 11.01
C SER A 29 -14.87 4.31 11.13
N LEU A 30 -15.54 3.17 11.36
CA LEU A 30 -14.86 1.88 11.44
C LEU A 30 -14.35 1.43 10.06
N GLU A 31 -15.05 1.82 9.00
CA GLU A 31 -14.71 1.52 7.62
C GLU A 31 -13.43 2.26 7.18
N GLU A 32 -13.26 3.51 7.61
CA GLU A 32 -12.01 4.26 7.39
C GLU A 32 -10.80 3.57 8.02
N ARG A 33 -10.98 2.83 9.13
CA ARG A 33 -9.88 2.07 9.77
C ARG A 33 -9.33 0.98 8.87
N TRP A 34 -10.15 0.38 7.99
CA TRP A 34 -9.63 -0.60 7.02
C TRP A 34 -8.60 0.02 6.09
N LEU A 35 -8.78 1.29 5.69
CA LEU A 35 -7.79 2.01 4.89
C LEU A 35 -6.52 2.27 5.71
N TYR A 36 -6.67 2.69 6.96
CA TYR A 36 -5.53 3.01 7.85
C TYR A 36 -4.69 1.77 8.15
N GLU A 37 -5.33 0.65 8.47
CA GLU A 37 -4.68 -0.66 8.67
C GLU A 37 -3.98 -1.11 7.39
N ALA A 38 -4.63 -0.99 6.22
CA ALA A 38 -4.00 -1.34 4.94
C ALA A 38 -2.75 -0.49 4.64
N ILE A 39 -2.78 0.81 4.95
CA ILE A 39 -1.61 1.69 4.79
C ILE A 39 -0.47 1.24 5.73
N THR A 40 -0.75 1.10 7.02
CA THR A 40 0.27 0.80 8.06
C THR A 40 0.83 -0.61 7.95
N GLU A 41 -0.02 -1.61 7.74
CA GLU A 41 0.38 -3.02 7.84
C GLU A 41 0.75 -3.63 6.48
N THR A 42 0.37 -2.99 5.36
CA THR A 42 0.63 -3.53 4.02
C THR A 42 1.39 -2.57 3.12
N TYR A 43 0.86 -1.38 2.84
CA TYR A 43 1.42 -0.54 1.77
C TYR A 43 2.76 0.09 2.14
N ILE A 44 2.89 0.65 3.34
CA ILE A 44 4.17 1.20 3.83
C ILE A 44 5.23 0.08 3.95
N PRO A 45 4.96 -1.07 4.60
CA PRO A 45 5.94 -2.17 4.66
C PRO A 45 6.37 -2.71 3.29
N LEU A 46 5.47 -2.74 2.31
CA LEU A 46 5.83 -3.13 0.94
C LEU A 46 6.74 -2.09 0.27
N LEU A 47 6.47 -0.79 0.43
CA LEU A 47 7.34 0.28 -0.06
C LEU A 47 8.73 0.17 0.56
N ASP A 48 8.83 0.00 1.88
CA ASP A 48 10.10 -0.19 2.60
C ASP A 48 10.88 -1.41 2.08
N LEU A 49 10.19 -2.52 1.82
CA LEU A 49 10.78 -3.72 1.22
C LEU A 49 11.35 -3.41 -0.17
N PHE A 50 10.60 -2.72 -1.02
CA PHE A 50 11.04 -2.39 -2.39
C PHE A 50 12.21 -1.43 -2.40
N GLU A 51 12.22 -0.44 -1.50
CA GLU A 51 13.35 0.46 -1.31
C GLU A 51 14.60 -0.30 -0.86
N ARG A 52 14.47 -1.23 0.10
CA ARG A 52 15.57 -2.09 0.56
C ARG A 52 16.13 -2.95 -0.58
N LEU A 53 15.26 -3.66 -1.32
CA LEU A 53 15.68 -4.50 -2.46
C LEU A 53 16.39 -3.68 -3.54
N THR A 54 15.92 -2.45 -3.79
CA THR A 54 16.55 -1.52 -4.73
C THR A 54 17.94 -1.08 -4.24
N LYS A 55 18.06 -0.72 -2.95
CA LYS A 55 19.32 -0.32 -2.31
C LYS A 55 20.35 -1.45 -2.31
N GLU A 56 19.91 -2.69 -2.09
CA GLU A 56 20.74 -3.90 -2.14
C GLU A 56 21.03 -4.37 -3.58
N ARG A 57 20.52 -3.67 -4.60
CA ARG A 57 20.66 -4.00 -6.03
C ARG A 57 20.18 -5.41 -6.38
N ILE A 58 19.15 -5.88 -5.68
CA ILE A 58 18.48 -7.14 -6.00
C ILE A 58 17.62 -6.93 -7.24
N ASN A 59 17.80 -7.77 -8.26
CA ASN A 59 16.99 -7.72 -9.47
C ASN A 59 15.64 -8.41 -9.25
N PHE A 60 14.60 -7.65 -8.91
CA PHE A 60 13.24 -8.14 -8.74
C PHE A 60 12.27 -7.47 -9.73
N LYS A 61 11.19 -8.17 -10.07
CA LYS A 61 10.10 -7.66 -10.91
C LYS A 61 8.77 -8.13 -10.35
N LEU A 62 7.80 -7.23 -10.26
CA LEU A 62 6.44 -7.52 -9.82
C LEU A 62 5.48 -6.52 -10.45
N VAL A 63 4.18 -6.81 -10.37
CA VAL A 63 3.10 -5.90 -10.76
C VAL A 63 2.26 -5.59 -9.53
N ILE A 64 1.94 -4.32 -9.33
CA ILE A 64 0.93 -3.88 -8.36
C ILE A 64 -0.20 -3.22 -9.14
N SER A 65 -1.42 -3.71 -8.93
CA SER A 65 -2.65 -3.09 -9.41
C SER A 65 -3.26 -2.29 -8.26
N LEU A 66 -3.38 -0.98 -8.44
CA LEU A 66 -4.11 -0.08 -7.54
C LEU A 66 -5.42 0.30 -8.23
N THR A 67 -6.56 0.06 -7.57
CA THR A 67 -7.86 0.50 -8.12
C THR A 67 -8.00 2.02 -8.07
N PRO A 68 -8.68 2.67 -9.04
CA PRO A 68 -8.89 4.12 -9.02
C PRO A 68 -9.48 4.63 -7.70
N THR A 69 -10.48 3.93 -7.16
CA THR A 69 -11.10 4.24 -5.86
C THR A 69 -10.08 4.27 -4.71
N LEU A 70 -9.13 3.34 -4.69
CA LEU A 70 -8.08 3.31 -3.68
C LEU A 70 -7.11 4.48 -3.88
N CYS A 71 -6.72 4.79 -5.11
CA CYS A 71 -5.85 5.93 -5.40
C CYS A 71 -6.48 7.27 -4.97
N GLU A 72 -7.77 7.45 -5.21
CA GLU A 72 -8.52 8.64 -4.76
C GLU A 72 -8.50 8.75 -3.23
N MET A 73 -8.77 7.65 -2.50
CA MET A 73 -8.74 7.66 -1.04
C MET A 73 -7.34 7.90 -0.45
N LEU A 74 -6.30 7.32 -1.06
CA LEU A 74 -4.91 7.54 -0.62
C LEU A 74 -4.45 8.98 -0.83
N SER A 75 -5.06 9.70 -1.77
CA SER A 75 -4.71 11.09 -2.11
C SER A 75 -5.63 12.13 -1.45
N ASP A 76 -6.64 11.70 -0.70
CA ASP A 76 -7.63 12.58 -0.06
C ASP A 76 -7.09 13.17 1.25
N GLU A 77 -7.06 14.50 1.33
CA GLU A 77 -6.49 15.23 2.48
C GLU A 77 -7.18 14.92 3.81
N LEU A 78 -8.50 14.74 3.81
CA LEU A 78 -9.26 14.42 5.04
C LEU A 78 -8.86 13.03 5.56
N LEU A 79 -8.77 12.04 4.67
CA LEU A 79 -8.36 10.69 5.04
C LEU A 79 -6.89 10.64 5.50
N GLN A 80 -6.01 11.42 4.88
CA GLN A 80 -4.61 11.54 5.32
C GLN A 80 -4.50 12.16 6.72
N GLU A 81 -5.24 13.22 7.00
CA GLU A 81 -5.26 13.85 8.33
C GLU A 81 -5.79 12.88 9.40
N ARG A 82 -6.89 12.18 9.10
CA ARG A 82 -7.48 11.20 10.02
C ARG A 82 -6.56 10.00 10.22
N TYR A 83 -5.83 9.56 9.20
CA TYR A 83 -4.80 8.53 9.32
C TYR A 83 -3.70 8.93 10.30
N LEU A 84 -3.18 10.17 10.21
CA LEU A 84 -2.18 10.67 11.16
C LEU A 84 -2.71 10.70 12.60
N ASN A 85 -3.96 11.12 12.78
CA ASN A 85 -4.62 11.08 14.09
C ASN A 85 -4.74 9.63 14.62
N HIS A 86 -5.11 8.69 13.76
CA HIS A 86 -5.17 7.27 14.11
C HIS A 86 -3.80 6.73 14.52
N LEU A 87 -2.72 7.07 13.80
CA LEU A 87 -1.36 6.68 14.16
C LEU A 87 -0.91 7.23 15.53
N ASN A 88 -1.20 8.50 15.82
CA ASN A 88 -0.83 9.10 17.10
C ASN A 88 -1.48 8.35 18.28
N LEU A 89 -2.75 7.96 18.14
CA LEU A 89 -3.46 7.18 19.16
C LEU A 89 -2.90 5.76 19.37
N LEU A 90 -2.18 5.20 18.39
CA LEU A 90 -1.55 3.88 18.51
C LEU A 90 -0.17 3.92 19.19
N ILE A 91 0.45 5.10 19.27
CA ILE A 91 1.81 5.29 19.80
C ILE A 91 1.81 5.86 21.23
N GLU A 92 0.70 6.46 21.66
CA GLU A 92 0.42 6.83 23.06
C GLU A 92 0.05 5.62 23.93
#